data_AF-A0A7S0BVR3-F1
#
_entry.id   AF-A0A7S0BVR3-F1
#
_cell.length_a   1.000
_cell.length_b   1.000
_cell.length_c   1.000
_cell.angle_alpha   90.00
_cell.angle_beta   90.00
_cell.angle_gamma   90.00
#
_symmetry.space_group_name_H-M   'P 1'
#
loop_
_entity.id
_entity.type
_entity.pdbx_description
1 polymer ?
#
loop_
_entity_poly.entity_id
_entity_poly.type
_entity_poly.pdbx_seq_one_letter_code
_entity_poly.pdbx_strand_id
1 'polypeptide(L)'
;VAGNTTLIGAKAHRDVAREAVRKSLVLLKNSENILPLRASQHVLIAGDGADNISKQNGGWTITWQGTENKNSDFPGASSIYDGLHQAITNNGGSTELNAEGE
;
A
#
# COMPACT_ATOMS: atom_id res chain seq x y z
N VAL A 1 -3.68 20.58 23.28
CA VAL A 1 -4.23 21.79 22.64
C VAL A 1 -5.15 21.34 21.52
N ALA A 2 -6.45 21.63 21.60
CA ALA A 2 -7.37 21.34 20.51
C ALA A 2 -7.00 22.23 19.29
N GLY A 3 -7.10 21.68 18.07
CA GLY A 3 -6.92 22.46 16.83
C GLY A 3 -5.50 22.55 16.27
N ASN A 4 -4.52 21.81 16.79
CA ASN A 4 -3.21 21.72 16.13
C ASN A 4 -3.28 20.86 14.86
N THR A 5 -3.38 21.51 13.70
CA THR A 5 -3.51 20.85 12.39
C THR A 5 -2.26 20.08 11.96
N THR A 6 -1.08 20.39 12.51
CA THR A 6 0.17 19.67 12.17
C THR A 6 0.18 18.22 12.64
N LEU A 7 -0.72 17.87 13.58
CA LEU A 7 -0.87 16.50 14.06
C LEU A 7 -1.71 15.62 13.12
N ILE A 8 -2.54 16.23 12.27
CA ILE A 8 -3.38 15.50 11.32
C ILE A 8 -2.48 14.92 10.23
N GLY A 9 -2.46 13.58 10.12
CA GLY A 9 -1.63 12.88 9.14
C GLY A 9 -0.12 12.95 9.42
N ALA A 10 0.30 13.28 10.64
CA ALA A 10 1.71 13.37 11.03
C ALA A 10 2.48 12.07 10.77
N LYS A 11 3.77 12.20 10.43
CA LYS A 11 4.64 11.05 10.12
C LYS A 11 4.63 9.99 11.23
N ALA A 12 4.71 10.39 12.50
CA ALA A 12 4.70 9.46 13.63
C ALA A 12 3.41 8.60 13.67
N HIS A 13 2.25 9.16 13.33
CA HIS A 13 1.00 8.40 13.25
C HIS A 13 1.02 7.42 12.07
N ARG A 14 1.58 7.84 10.93
CA ARG A 14 1.74 6.97 9.75
C ARG A 14 2.74 5.84 10.00
N ASP A 15 3.79 6.08 10.78
CA ASP A 15 4.76 5.06 11.17
C ASP A 15 4.09 3.96 12.01
N VAL A 16 3.22 4.34 12.97
CA VAL A 16 2.40 3.41 13.75
C VAL A 16 1.40 2.67 12.86
N ALA A 17 0.71 3.37 11.95
CA ALA A 17 -0.19 2.74 11.00
C ALA A 17 0.53 1.70 10.13
N ARG A 18 1.75 2.02 9.65
CA ARG A 18 2.58 1.10 8.87
C ARG A 18 2.99 -0.13 9.68
N GLU A 19 3.25 0.02 10.98
CA GLU A 19 3.49 -1.11 11.87
C GLU A 19 2.25 -1.98 12.05
N ALA A 20 1.08 -1.36 12.27
CA ALA A 20 -0.19 -2.07 12.41
C ALA A 20 -0.50 -2.88 11.14
N VAL A 21 -0.29 -2.31 9.95
CA VAL A 21 -0.44 -3.02 8.66
C VAL A 21 0.46 -4.27 8.61
N ARG A 22 1.75 -4.17 8.97
CA ARG A 22 2.63 -5.35 8.99
C ARG A 22 2.13 -6.44 9.93
N LYS A 23 1.57 -6.05 11.08
CA LYS A 23 1.07 -6.97 12.11
C LYS A 23 -0.31 -7.54 11.79
N SER A 24 -1.08 -6.92 10.89
CA SER A 24 -2.43 -7.38 10.54
C SER A 24 -2.44 -8.44 9.42
N LEU A 25 -1.36 -8.58 8.66
CA LEU A 25 -1.28 -9.53 7.55
C LEU A 25 -1.19 -10.98 8.08
N VAL A 26 -2.03 -11.85 7.53
CA VAL A 26 -2.01 -13.30 7.82
C VAL A 26 -1.54 -14.04 6.58
N LEU A 27 -0.41 -14.75 6.69
CA LEU A 27 0.13 -15.57 5.60
C LEU A 27 -0.63 -16.90 5.52
N LEU A 28 -1.59 -16.99 4.59
CA LEU A 28 -2.43 -18.18 4.44
C LEU A 28 -1.74 -19.34 3.69
N LYS A 29 -0.85 -19.03 2.74
CA LYS A 29 -0.14 -20.02 1.93
C LYS A 29 1.23 -19.50 1.51
N ASN A 30 2.26 -20.35 1.60
CA ASN A 30 3.61 -20.07 1.12
C ASN A 30 4.28 -21.34 0.58
N SER A 31 3.83 -21.81 -0.58
CA SER A 31 4.40 -23.00 -1.23
C SER A 31 5.83 -22.74 -1.70
N GLU A 32 6.69 -23.75 -1.56
CA GLU A 32 8.11 -23.67 -1.93
C GLU A 32 8.89 -22.52 -1.29
N ASN A 33 8.38 -21.96 -0.19
CA ASN A 33 8.94 -20.77 0.48
C ASN A 33 9.21 -19.60 -0.48
N ILE A 34 8.28 -19.35 -1.42
CA ILE A 34 8.42 -18.27 -2.41
C ILE A 34 8.56 -16.88 -1.77
N LEU A 35 7.96 -16.67 -0.60
CA LEU A 35 8.14 -15.45 0.21
C LEU A 35 9.19 -15.68 1.30
N PRO A 36 10.05 -14.66 1.59
CA PRO A 36 10.08 -13.33 0.96
C PRO A 36 10.67 -13.34 -0.46
N LEU A 37 10.22 -12.40 -1.31
CA LEU A 37 10.80 -12.21 -2.65
C LEU A 37 12.28 -11.81 -2.55
N ARG A 38 13.07 -12.14 -3.57
CA ARG A 38 14.47 -11.75 -3.64
C ARG A 38 14.59 -10.27 -4.00
N ALA A 39 15.52 -9.58 -3.33
CA ALA A 39 15.75 -8.14 -3.41
C ALA A 39 15.85 -7.56 -4.84
N SER A 40 16.62 -8.21 -5.71
CA SER A 40 16.98 -7.68 -7.04
C SER A 40 16.25 -8.39 -8.18
N GLN A 41 14.94 -8.62 -8.01
CA GLN A 41 14.08 -9.19 -9.05
C GLN A 41 13.39 -8.09 -9.86
N HIS A 42 13.04 -8.43 -11.09
CA HIS A 42 12.00 -7.73 -11.82
C HIS A 42 10.65 -8.34 -11.42
N VAL A 43 9.71 -7.50 -10.95
CA VAL A 43 8.42 -7.94 -10.42
C VAL A 43 7.29 -7.24 -11.15
N LEU A 44 6.40 -8.01 -11.77
CA LEU A 44 5.11 -7.51 -12.22
C LEU A 44 4.15 -7.42 -11.04
N ILE A 45 3.53 -6.26 -10.86
CA ILE A 45 2.42 -6.03 -9.93
C ILE A 45 1.16 -5.87 -10.77
N ALA A 46 0.20 -6.76 -10.54
CA ALA A 46 -1.03 -6.83 -11.32
C ALA A 46 -2.28 -6.89 -10.44
N GLY A 47 -3.44 -6.75 -11.07
CA GLY A 47 -4.75 -6.76 -10.43
C GLY A 47 -5.31 -5.37 -10.16
N ASP A 48 -6.64 -5.30 -10.11
CA ASP A 48 -7.44 -4.07 -9.98
C ASP A 48 -7.30 -3.35 -8.62
N GLY A 49 -6.64 -3.99 -7.66
CA GLY A 49 -6.29 -3.44 -6.35
C GLY A 49 -4.83 -2.96 -6.23
N ALA A 50 -3.99 -3.19 -7.25
CA ALA A 50 -2.56 -2.91 -7.20
C ALA A 50 -2.26 -1.44 -6.88
N ASP A 51 -2.87 -0.53 -7.61
CA ASP A 51 -2.74 0.91 -7.43
C ASP A 51 -4.08 1.58 -7.07
N ASN A 52 -4.78 1.02 -6.08
CA ASN A 52 -6.11 1.51 -5.67
C ASN A 52 -6.18 1.74 -4.16
N ILE A 53 -6.00 2.99 -3.74
CA ILE A 53 -6.01 3.37 -2.31
C ILE A 53 -7.42 3.23 -1.72
N SER A 54 -8.48 3.40 -2.51
CA SER A 54 -9.83 3.20 -1.99
C SER A 54 -10.06 1.74 -1.58
N LYS A 55 -9.68 0.78 -2.43
CA LYS A 55 -9.85 -0.67 -2.15
C LYS A 55 -9.08 -1.15 -0.93
N GLN A 56 -7.88 -0.64 -0.67
CA GLN A 56 -7.13 -1.04 0.54
C GLN A 56 -7.71 -0.46 1.84
N ASN A 57 -8.48 0.62 1.77
CA ASN A 57 -9.10 1.24 2.96
C ASN A 57 -10.53 0.74 3.21
N GLY A 58 -11.31 0.50 2.14
CA GLY A 58 -12.72 0.15 2.24
C GLY A 58 -13.61 1.34 2.62
N GLY A 59 -14.83 1.03 3.09
CA GLY A 59 -15.80 2.04 3.53
C GLY A 59 -15.33 2.83 4.75
N TRP A 60 -16.07 3.89 5.09
CA TRP A 60 -15.77 4.82 6.20
C TRP A 60 -14.42 5.54 6.09
N THR A 61 -13.89 5.67 4.88
CA THR A 61 -12.64 6.39 4.63
C THR A 61 -12.90 7.51 3.65
N ILE A 62 -12.84 8.76 4.13
CA ILE A 62 -13.24 10.01 3.45
C ILE A 62 -14.73 10.08 3.17
N THR A 63 -15.28 9.12 2.43
CA THR A 63 -16.72 8.97 2.20
C THR A 63 -17.25 7.71 2.86
N TRP A 64 -18.58 7.57 2.86
CA TRP A 64 -19.23 6.49 3.59
C TRP A 64 -18.95 5.12 2.97
N GLN A 65 -19.23 4.97 1.67
CA GLN A 65 -19.03 3.69 0.97
C GLN A 65 -17.61 3.57 0.37
N GLY A 66 -16.98 4.69 0.04
CA GLY A 66 -15.64 4.74 -0.56
C GLY A 66 -15.58 4.48 -2.07
N THR A 67 -16.67 4.07 -2.70
CA THR A 67 -16.75 3.69 -4.12
C THR A 67 -16.38 4.80 -5.11
N GLU A 68 -16.54 6.05 -4.70
CA GLU A 68 -16.31 7.26 -5.49
C GLU A 68 -14.92 7.89 -5.26
N ASN A 69 -14.19 7.39 -4.25
CA ASN A 69 -12.87 7.90 -3.92
C ASN A 69 -11.85 7.54 -5.00
N LYS A 70 -10.94 8.47 -5.25
CA LYS A 70 -9.76 8.33 -6.11
C LYS A 70 -8.51 8.39 -5.26
N ASN A 71 -7.37 7.92 -5.79
CA ASN A 71 -6.10 8.00 -5.08
C ASN A 71 -5.75 9.45 -4.67
N SER A 72 -6.16 10.45 -5.46
CA SER A 72 -5.99 11.87 -5.16
C SER A 72 -6.66 12.35 -3.87
N ASP A 73 -7.66 11.63 -3.37
CA ASP A 73 -8.38 12.00 -2.16
C ASP A 73 -7.59 11.65 -0.88
N PHE A 74 -6.52 10.85 -1.00
CA PHE A 74 -5.72 10.34 0.13
C PHE A 74 -4.32 10.96 0.21
N PRO A 75 -4.17 12.27 0.52
CA PRO A 75 -2.88 12.91 0.55
C PRO A 75 -1.93 12.26 1.57
N GLY A 76 -0.75 11.88 1.09
CA GLY A 76 0.31 11.22 1.86
C GLY A 76 0.07 9.74 2.15
N ALA A 77 -0.96 9.13 1.58
CA ALA A 77 -1.10 7.67 1.56
C ALA A 77 -0.16 7.06 0.50
N SER A 78 0.00 5.75 0.56
CA SER A 78 0.71 4.95 -0.45
C SER A 78 -0.19 3.82 -0.88
N SER A 79 -0.30 3.57 -2.18
CA SER A 79 -0.91 2.35 -2.67
C SER A 79 -0.02 1.13 -2.39
N ILE A 80 -0.55 -0.07 -2.60
CA ILE A 80 0.24 -1.31 -2.52
C ILE A 80 1.37 -1.27 -3.55
N TYR A 81 1.08 -0.84 -4.78
CA TYR A 81 2.08 -0.63 -5.82
C TYR A 81 3.16 0.35 -5.38
N ASP A 82 2.82 1.54 -4.89
CA ASP A 82 3.80 2.53 -4.43
C ASP A 82 4.76 1.94 -3.39
N GLY A 83 4.20 1.22 -2.41
CA GLY A 83 4.96 0.58 -1.34
C GLY A 83 5.90 -0.51 -1.85
N LEU A 84 5.44 -1.36 -2.77
CA LEU A 84 6.24 -2.41 -3.38
C LEU A 84 7.31 -1.84 -4.32
N HIS A 85 6.94 -0.89 -5.18
CA HIS A 85 7.85 -0.18 -6.07
C HIS A 85 9.01 0.43 -5.29
N GLN A 86 8.72 1.19 -4.24
CA GLN A 86 9.74 1.78 -3.39
C GLN A 86 10.61 0.71 -2.71
N ALA A 87 10.01 -0.33 -2.14
CA ALA A 87 10.76 -1.37 -1.44
C ALA A 87 11.68 -2.16 -2.38
N ILE A 88 11.21 -2.52 -3.58
CA ILE A 88 11.95 -3.33 -4.55
C ILE A 88 13.07 -2.50 -5.19
N THR A 89 12.78 -1.27 -5.62
CA THR A 89 13.79 -0.39 -6.23
C THR A 89 14.90 0.01 -5.25
N ASN A 90 14.56 0.27 -3.99
CA ASN A 90 15.55 0.52 -2.93
C ASN A 90 16.50 -0.67 -2.69
N ASN A 91 16.09 -1.88 -3.09
CA ASN A 91 16.87 -3.12 -2.99
C ASN A 91 17.47 -3.56 -4.34
N GLY A 92 17.49 -2.66 -5.34
CA GLY A 92 18.12 -2.88 -6.65
C GLY A 92 17.32 -3.74 -7.62
N GLY A 93 16.04 -4.00 -7.34
CA GLY A 93 15.11 -4.62 -8.28
C GLY A 93 14.40 -3.58 -9.16
N SER A 94 13.44 -4.05 -9.95
CA SER A 94 12.56 -3.21 -10.75
C SER A 94 11.13 -3.73 -10.72
N THR A 95 10.18 -2.86 -11.05
CA THR A 95 8.76 -3.22 -11.07
C THR A 95 8.09 -2.79 -12.36
N GLU A 96 7.06 -3.51 -12.72
CA GLU A 96 6.09 -3.14 -13.75
C GLU A 96 4.69 -3.17 -13.14
N LEU A 97 3.84 -2.23 -13.53
CA LEU A 97 2.42 -2.21 -13.16
C LEU A 97 1.59 -2.48 -14.40
N ASN A 98 0.85 -3.58 -14.40
CA ASN A 98 -0.15 -3.89 -15.42
C ASN A 98 -1.35 -4.51 -14.72
N ALA A 99 -2.49 -3.81 -14.67
CA ALA A 99 -3.66 -4.27 -13.91
C ALA A 99 -4.26 -5.55 -14.51
N GLU A 100 -4.15 -5.70 -15.83
CA GLU A 100 -4.61 -6.82 -16.64
C GLU A 100 -3.66 -8.02 -16.57
N GLY A 101 -2.39 -7.78 -16.25
CA GLY A 101 -1.37 -8.81 -16.04
C GLY A 101 -0.78 -9.39 -17.34
N GLU A 102 -0.85 -8.63 -18.43
CA GLU A 102 -0.31 -8.98 -19.76
C GLU A 102 1.15 -8.53 -19.97
#